data_AF-W1I1F1-F1
#
_entry.id   AF-W1I1F1-F1
#
_cell.length_a   1.000
_cell.length_b   1.000
_cell.length_c   1.000
_cell.angle_alpha   90.00
_cell.angle_beta   90.00
_cell.angle_gamma   90.00
#
_symmetry.space_group_name_H-M   'P 1'
#
loop_
_entity.id
_entity.type
_entity.pdbx_description
1 polymer ?
#
loop_
_entity_poly.entity_id
_entity_poly.type
_entity_poly.pdbx_seq_one_letter_code
_entity_poly.pdbx_strand_id
1 'polypeptide(L)'
;MDIKRLLNKKGWTGRELGIIELTNMAVQFRQALQGEEIKPLIETSQLQKMVNDIKDPVQGRAYNGYIAIHEWLSLKYNIAQTQIQQAQLQYRTLEGFITTAILAEDVYRYVEQLPAIMTQKQYDKAREEGIEAYLTDEDGEDLQSNIFNLIERATAFYLHKLQTEPEKPNPLKAIRKKYIAQPVKSKLILDRYNEVTGEGYYTLEDGRRSDQMTSEEWQEAITTPKMKEALTQMRATDGSGTDYTRAIAQQRLIDRSRVIFNGGTEEEADKAQSKADYERGFAVPAEWHTYTEPPTDLTKWDIIEQELLLEFYPASIDGEDPYTESNFNASMEDFKKEFSELVNAMLSDMDKRYFKGDKIQASKLPVKEWESTTISWRRLYELDFYGERAEAESDTSIFNGNKKALFNGVAIVRPSDILNKSRRIDEQGYYIEPEIQSSLENFSLEAFFTEAEDYATNIEVMETSRETFLDSYYFIIGYNYAIDRIAAVYDVPELEVFKMSIEELSDRIDAFNALVPVLYRRIKDTDYSDKELQAKKLQVLQDHFQPVEYKALAIPEDHKKQIEELLEDFKAFKPENADRFYNLLCTRPKTEGEGA
;
A
#
# COMPACT_ATOMS: atom_id res chain seq x y z
N MET A 1 -39.94 27.70 21.80
CA MET A 1 -40.83 28.49 22.68
C MET A 1 -40.09 29.77 23.10
N ASP A 2 -40.73 30.94 23.20
CA ASP A 2 -40.02 32.18 23.58
C ASP A 2 -39.89 32.28 25.11
N ILE A 3 -38.69 31.99 25.62
CA ILE A 3 -38.36 31.98 27.06
C ILE A 3 -38.54 33.36 27.69
N LYS A 4 -38.24 34.44 26.97
CA LYS A 4 -38.45 35.81 27.47
C LYS A 4 -39.94 36.09 27.64
N ARG A 5 -40.79 35.52 26.79
CA ARG A 5 -42.25 35.63 26.91
C ARG A 5 -42.80 34.78 28.07
N LEU A 6 -42.23 33.60 28.34
CA LEU A 6 -42.60 32.75 29.48
C LEU A 6 -42.27 33.38 30.84
N LEU A 7 -41.09 34.00 30.97
CA LEU A 7 -40.63 34.64 32.20
C LEU A 7 -41.50 35.85 32.61
N ASN A 8 -42.23 36.45 31.67
CA ASN A 8 -43.07 37.63 31.89
C ASN A 8 -44.57 37.32 32.07
N LYS A 9 -44.97 36.05 32.04
CA LYS A 9 -46.37 35.61 32.19
C LYS A 9 -46.81 35.58 33.66
N LYS A 10 -48.11 35.75 33.94
CA LYS A 10 -48.71 35.50 35.27
C LYS A 10 -49.34 34.11 35.32
N GLY A 11 -48.93 33.30 36.29
CA GLY A 11 -49.39 31.91 36.46
C GLY A 11 -48.67 30.95 35.51
N TRP A 12 -48.06 29.91 36.07
CA TRP A 12 -47.24 28.95 35.34
C TRP A 12 -47.73 27.53 35.55
N THR A 13 -47.69 26.75 34.47
CA THR A 13 -47.87 25.30 34.53
C THR A 13 -46.58 24.61 34.97
N GLY A 14 -46.68 23.39 35.49
CA GLY A 14 -45.49 22.61 35.87
C GLY A 14 -44.56 22.35 34.69
N ARG A 15 -45.14 22.14 33.50
CA ARG A 15 -44.41 22.03 32.23
C ARG A 15 -43.63 23.29 31.89
N GLU A 16 -44.26 24.47 31.96
CA GLU A 16 -43.58 25.74 31.66
C GLU A 16 -42.40 25.99 32.61
N LEU A 17 -42.57 25.73 33.91
CA LEU A 17 -41.48 25.86 34.88
C LEU A 17 -40.38 24.81 34.68
N GLY A 18 -40.74 23.59 34.27
CA GLY A 18 -39.78 22.51 33.98
C GLY A 18 -38.93 22.80 32.74
N ILE A 19 -39.54 23.34 31.68
CA ILE A 19 -38.83 23.81 30.48
C ILE A 19 -37.86 24.95 30.85
N ILE A 20 -38.29 25.90 31.70
CA ILE A 20 -37.43 26.99 32.18
C ILE A 20 -36.24 26.42 32.95
N GLU A 21 -36.46 25.46 33.84
CA GLU A 21 -35.39 24.83 34.63
C GLU A 21 -34.33 24.17 33.74
N LEU A 22 -34.75 23.28 32.82
CA LEU A 22 -33.82 22.58 31.92
C LEU A 22 -33.10 23.55 30.97
N THR A 23 -33.80 24.58 30.48
CA THR A 23 -33.14 25.57 29.62
C THR A 23 -32.15 26.43 30.40
N ASN A 24 -32.49 26.80 31.64
CA ASN A 24 -31.59 27.55 32.52
C ASN A 24 -30.32 26.74 32.82
N MET A 25 -30.45 25.43 33.02
CA MET A 25 -29.32 24.50 33.15
C MET A 25 -28.47 24.46 31.87
N ALA A 26 -29.10 24.27 30.70
CA ALA A 26 -28.41 24.20 29.42
C ALA A 26 -27.64 25.48 29.07
N VAL A 27 -28.21 26.67 29.34
CA VAL A 27 -27.54 27.96 29.09
C VAL A 27 -26.32 28.13 29.99
N GLN A 28 -26.46 27.86 31.28
CA GLN A 28 -25.34 27.94 32.22
C GLN A 28 -24.23 26.95 31.86
N PHE A 29 -24.60 25.74 31.45
CA PHE A 29 -23.66 24.73 30.99
C PHE A 29 -22.92 25.17 29.72
N ARG A 30 -23.62 25.76 28.74
CA ARG A 30 -23.00 26.34 27.53
C ARG A 30 -21.98 27.43 27.87
N GLN A 31 -22.36 28.36 28.75
CA GLN A 31 -21.48 29.43 29.22
C GLN A 31 -20.22 28.86 29.89
N ALA A 32 -20.39 27.82 30.72
CA ALA A 32 -19.27 27.14 31.36
C ALA A 32 -18.31 26.48 30.34
N LEU A 33 -18.85 25.81 29.31
CA LEU A 33 -18.03 25.24 28.23
C LEU A 33 -17.26 26.30 27.43
N GLN A 34 -17.81 27.50 27.30
CA GLN A 34 -17.19 28.63 26.59
C GLN A 34 -16.24 29.45 27.47
N GLY A 35 -16.10 29.11 28.76
CA GLY A 35 -15.30 29.87 29.72
C GLY A 35 -15.87 31.25 30.04
N GLU A 36 -17.18 31.44 29.82
CA GLU A 36 -17.88 32.69 30.09
C GLU A 36 -18.30 32.83 31.56
N GLU A 37 -18.54 34.06 32.00
CA GLU A 37 -19.17 34.31 33.30
C GLU A 37 -20.60 33.74 33.30
N ILE A 38 -20.87 32.79 34.19
CA ILE A 38 -22.15 32.09 34.30
C ILE A 38 -23.25 33.09 34.69
N LYS A 39 -24.21 33.29 33.77
CA LYS A 39 -25.36 34.19 33.93
C LYS A 39 -26.64 33.40 33.70
N PRO A 40 -27.35 32.99 34.78
CA PRO A 40 -28.58 32.24 34.65
C PRO A 40 -29.67 33.08 33.97
N LEU A 41 -30.57 32.41 33.25
CA LEU A 41 -31.79 33.02 32.70
C LEU A 41 -32.76 33.45 33.81
N ILE A 42 -32.75 32.71 34.92
CA ILE A 42 -33.51 33.00 36.13
C ILE A 42 -32.74 32.50 37.36
N GLU A 43 -32.73 33.33 38.40
CA GLU A 43 -32.13 32.95 39.69
C GLU A 43 -32.87 31.77 40.32
N THR A 44 -32.15 30.80 40.88
CA THR A 44 -32.72 29.61 41.53
C THR A 44 -33.75 29.97 42.61
N SER A 45 -33.47 31.03 43.38
CA SER A 45 -34.38 31.52 44.43
C SER A 45 -35.69 32.08 43.88
N GLN A 46 -35.67 32.64 42.67
CA GLN A 46 -36.85 33.17 42.00
C GLN A 46 -37.67 32.04 41.39
N LEU A 47 -37.01 31.06 40.75
CA LEU A 47 -37.68 29.89 40.20
C LEU A 47 -38.36 29.06 41.31
N GLN A 48 -37.70 28.86 42.46
CA GLN A 48 -38.29 28.14 43.58
C GLN A 48 -39.57 28.80 44.11
N LYS A 49 -39.62 30.14 44.14
CA LYS A 49 -40.85 30.87 44.50
C LYS A 49 -41.98 30.57 43.51
N MET A 50 -41.68 30.59 42.22
CA MET A 50 -42.65 30.29 41.15
C MET A 50 -43.18 28.86 41.25
N VAL A 51 -42.33 27.89 41.62
CA VAL A 51 -42.71 26.50 41.84
C VAL A 51 -43.62 26.33 43.06
N ASN A 52 -43.33 27.01 44.17
CA ASN A 52 -44.12 26.95 45.40
C ASN A 52 -45.56 27.51 45.23
N ASP A 53 -45.79 28.29 44.18
CA ASP A 53 -47.11 28.82 43.81
C ASP A 53 -47.99 27.81 43.06
N ILE A 54 -47.45 26.67 42.61
CA ILE A 54 -48.22 25.58 42.02
C ILE A 54 -49.10 24.94 43.10
N LYS A 55 -50.44 25.05 42.94
CA LYS A 55 -51.42 24.43 43.86
C LYS A 55 -52.04 23.14 43.31
N ASP A 56 -51.97 22.91 42.00
CA ASP A 56 -52.48 21.70 41.36
C ASP A 56 -51.46 20.55 41.46
N PRO A 57 -51.78 19.42 42.13
CA PRO A 57 -50.90 18.26 42.22
C PRO A 57 -50.51 17.65 40.86
N VAL A 58 -51.34 17.79 39.83
CA VAL A 58 -51.01 17.33 38.47
C VAL A 58 -49.86 18.15 37.90
N GLN A 59 -49.91 19.47 38.06
CA GLN A 59 -48.84 20.37 37.63
C GLN A 59 -47.56 20.16 38.45
N GLY A 60 -47.68 19.92 39.76
CA GLY A 60 -46.52 19.57 40.60
C GLY A 60 -45.83 18.30 40.12
N ARG A 61 -46.59 17.26 39.78
CA ARG A 61 -46.03 16.01 39.19
C ARG A 61 -45.37 16.25 37.84
N ALA A 62 -45.96 17.07 36.98
CA ALA A 62 -45.35 17.41 35.70
C ALA A 62 -44.00 18.11 35.88
N TYR A 63 -43.90 19.09 36.79
CA TYR A 63 -42.63 19.75 37.10
C TYR A 63 -41.57 18.78 37.63
N ASN A 64 -41.94 17.89 38.57
CA ASN A 64 -41.02 16.88 39.10
C ASN A 64 -40.48 15.93 38.03
N GLY A 65 -41.24 15.67 36.96
CA GLY A 65 -40.75 14.92 35.81
C GLY A 65 -39.57 15.61 35.10
N TYR A 66 -39.65 16.93 34.91
CA TYR A 66 -38.53 17.72 34.36
C TYR A 66 -37.32 17.77 35.31
N ILE A 67 -37.55 17.77 36.63
CA ILE A 67 -36.46 17.63 37.61
C ILE A 67 -35.76 16.28 37.47
N ALA A 68 -36.50 15.20 37.25
CA ALA A 68 -35.90 13.88 37.02
C ALA A 68 -35.01 13.87 35.77
N ILE A 69 -35.36 14.64 34.72
CA ILE A 69 -34.49 14.85 33.55
C ILE A 69 -33.23 15.62 33.93
N HIS A 70 -33.35 16.71 34.71
CA HIS A 70 -32.19 17.47 35.19
C HIS A 70 -31.22 16.53 35.94
N GLU A 71 -31.71 15.79 36.93
CA GLU A 71 -30.90 14.84 37.71
C GLU A 71 -30.25 13.77 36.82
N TRP A 72 -31.01 13.23 35.86
CA TRP A 72 -30.49 12.27 34.89
C TRP A 72 -29.37 12.87 34.04
N LEU A 73 -29.53 14.09 33.52
CA LEU A 73 -28.51 14.79 32.73
C LEU A 73 -27.24 15.02 33.55
N SER A 74 -27.37 15.54 34.78
CA SER A 74 -26.24 15.80 35.66
C SER A 74 -25.42 14.53 35.96
N LEU A 75 -26.08 13.38 36.10
CA LEU A 75 -25.39 12.11 36.32
C LEU A 75 -24.82 11.53 35.02
N LYS A 76 -25.64 11.43 33.97
CA LYS A 76 -25.29 10.71 32.73
C LYS A 76 -24.33 11.47 31.86
N TYR A 77 -24.31 12.81 31.92
CA TYR A 77 -23.26 13.60 31.27
C TYR A 77 -21.87 13.23 31.79
N ASN A 78 -21.71 13.10 33.11
CA ASN A 78 -20.43 12.70 33.71
C ASN A 78 -20.02 11.27 33.30
N ILE A 79 -20.98 10.34 33.25
CA ILE A 79 -20.71 8.98 32.77
C ILE A 79 -20.31 9.00 31.30
N ALA A 80 -20.99 9.79 30.45
CA ALA A 80 -20.63 9.95 29.05
C ALA A 80 -19.22 10.53 28.87
N GLN A 81 -18.80 11.49 29.71
CA GLN A 81 -17.42 11.99 29.74
C GLN A 81 -16.42 10.89 30.11
N THR A 82 -16.74 10.06 31.12
CA THR A 82 -15.90 8.90 31.47
C THR A 82 -15.78 7.92 30.31
N GLN A 83 -16.84 7.68 29.55
CA GLN A 83 -16.80 6.80 28.37
C GLN A 83 -15.94 7.37 27.24
N ILE A 84 -15.95 8.68 27.00
CA ILE A 84 -14.98 9.31 26.07
C ILE A 84 -13.56 9.07 26.55
N GLN A 85 -13.25 9.33 27.82
CA GLN A 85 -11.90 9.12 28.36
C GLN A 85 -11.47 7.65 28.26
N GLN A 86 -12.40 6.72 28.50
CA GLN A 86 -12.16 5.29 28.35
C GLN A 86 -11.87 4.92 26.90
N ALA A 87 -12.66 5.40 25.93
CA ALA A 87 -12.42 5.22 24.51
C ALA A 87 -11.04 5.75 24.09
N GLN A 88 -10.67 6.95 24.56
CA GLN A 88 -9.36 7.54 24.29
C GLN A 88 -8.20 6.71 24.86
N LEU A 89 -8.37 6.12 26.05
CA LEU A 89 -7.39 5.23 26.65
C LEU A 89 -7.23 3.95 25.82
N GLN A 90 -8.34 3.32 25.43
CA GLN A 90 -8.28 2.10 24.62
C GLN A 90 -7.65 2.33 23.25
N TYR A 91 -7.98 3.46 22.60
CA TYR A 91 -7.31 3.88 21.37
C TYR A 91 -5.79 3.96 21.56
N ARG A 92 -5.31 4.61 22.61
CA ARG A 92 -3.86 4.74 22.88
C ARG A 92 -3.20 3.39 23.13
N THR A 93 -3.88 2.46 23.79
CA THR A 93 -3.37 1.10 23.99
C THR A 93 -3.22 0.37 22.66
N LEU A 94 -4.26 0.38 21.83
CA LEU A 94 -4.26 -0.28 20.52
C LEU A 94 -3.25 0.35 19.55
N GLU A 95 -3.21 1.68 19.47
CA GLU A 95 -2.23 2.44 18.70
C GLU A 95 -0.80 2.15 19.20
N GLY A 96 -0.61 2.02 20.52
CA GLY A 96 0.68 1.73 21.14
C GLY A 96 1.32 0.44 20.60
N PHE A 97 0.54 -0.64 20.47
CA PHE A 97 1.04 -1.90 19.89
C PHE A 97 1.54 -1.71 18.46
N ILE A 98 0.74 -1.04 17.61
CA ILE A 98 1.07 -0.87 16.20
C ILE A 98 2.24 0.10 15.99
N THR A 99 2.25 1.23 16.69
CA THR A 99 3.33 2.22 16.58
C THR A 99 4.67 1.66 17.07
N THR A 100 4.66 0.87 18.13
CA THR A 100 5.88 0.23 18.65
C THR A 100 6.40 -0.83 17.66
N ALA A 101 5.50 -1.64 17.09
CA ALA A 101 5.86 -2.57 16.02
C ALA A 101 6.41 -1.84 14.79
N ILE A 102 5.80 -0.72 14.35
CA ILE A 102 6.33 0.10 13.25
C ILE A 102 7.77 0.56 13.52
N LEU A 103 8.07 1.00 14.75
CA LEU A 103 9.42 1.40 15.13
C LEU A 103 10.41 0.22 15.10
N ALA A 104 9.99 -0.98 15.54
CA ALA A 104 10.80 -2.18 15.42
C ALA A 104 11.06 -2.53 13.93
N GLU A 105 10.05 -2.42 13.08
CA GLU A 105 10.19 -2.63 11.63
C GLU A 105 11.12 -1.62 10.96
N ASP A 106 11.20 -0.38 11.46
CA ASP A 106 12.17 0.60 10.97
C ASP A 106 13.63 0.18 11.24
N VAL A 107 13.88 -0.61 12.29
CA VAL A 107 15.20 -1.19 12.54
C VAL A 107 15.52 -2.29 11.52
N TYR A 108 14.56 -3.17 11.20
CA TYR A 108 14.75 -4.19 10.15
C TYR A 108 15.00 -3.55 8.78
N ARG A 109 14.24 -2.51 8.44
CA ARG A 109 14.45 -1.75 7.19
C ARG A 109 15.77 -1.01 7.16
N TYR A 110 16.21 -0.46 8.29
CA TYR A 110 17.55 0.13 8.37
C TYR A 110 18.63 -0.92 8.11
N VAL A 111 18.49 -2.12 8.67
CA VAL A 111 19.42 -3.24 8.44
C VAL A 111 19.39 -3.72 6.98
N GLU A 112 18.23 -3.72 6.32
CA GLU A 112 18.10 -3.98 4.87
C GLU A 112 18.89 -2.97 4.01
N GLN A 113 18.96 -1.72 4.43
CA GLN A 113 19.66 -0.66 3.71
C GLN A 113 21.20 -0.70 3.87
N LEU A 114 21.72 -1.57 4.73
CA LEU A 114 23.15 -1.76 4.87
C LEU A 114 23.73 -2.53 3.67
N PRO A 115 25.02 -2.35 3.33
CA PRO A 115 25.70 -3.24 2.40
C PRO A 115 25.68 -4.68 2.90
N ALA A 116 25.86 -5.64 2.00
CA ALA A 116 26.10 -7.01 2.40
C ALA A 116 27.45 -7.08 3.14
N ILE A 117 27.42 -7.39 4.43
CA ILE A 117 28.62 -7.48 5.26
C ILE A 117 29.12 -8.92 5.24
N MET A 118 30.37 -9.12 4.82
CA MET A 118 30.96 -10.46 4.71
C MET A 118 32.47 -10.43 4.93
N THR A 119 33.10 -11.60 5.09
CA THR A 119 34.57 -11.72 5.07
C THR A 119 35.08 -11.88 3.64
N GLN A 120 36.39 -11.71 3.43
CA GLN A 120 36.98 -11.96 2.10
C GLN A 120 36.72 -13.39 1.63
N LYS A 121 36.80 -14.37 2.55
CA LYS A 121 36.50 -15.77 2.27
C LYS A 121 35.05 -15.97 1.78
N GLN A 122 34.09 -15.29 2.40
CA GLN A 122 32.68 -15.34 1.98
C GLN A 122 32.48 -14.71 0.61
N TYR A 123 33.13 -13.57 0.35
CA TYR A 123 33.07 -12.91 -0.95
C TYR A 123 33.63 -13.79 -2.06
N ASP A 124 34.82 -14.37 -1.86
CA ASP A 124 35.45 -15.23 -2.86
C ASP A 124 34.58 -16.44 -3.16
N LYS A 125 33.98 -17.04 -2.11
CA LYS A 125 33.03 -18.15 -2.24
C LYS A 125 31.76 -17.73 -3.00
N ALA A 126 31.14 -16.60 -2.64
CA ALA A 126 29.95 -16.10 -3.33
C ALA A 126 30.24 -15.79 -4.80
N ARG A 127 31.42 -15.26 -5.11
CA ARG A 127 31.88 -15.06 -6.48
C ARG A 127 32.02 -16.37 -7.25
N GLU A 128 32.63 -17.39 -6.66
CA GLU A 128 32.74 -18.72 -7.28
C GLU A 128 31.37 -19.35 -7.53
N GLU A 129 30.49 -19.33 -6.52
CA GLU A 129 29.14 -19.88 -6.62
C GLU A 129 28.27 -19.12 -7.63
N GLY A 130 28.35 -17.79 -7.65
CA GLY A 130 27.58 -16.96 -8.57
C GLY A 130 28.05 -17.06 -10.02
N ILE A 131 29.37 -17.18 -10.26
CA ILE A 131 29.89 -17.49 -11.59
C ILE A 131 29.40 -18.88 -12.02
N GLU A 132 29.48 -19.88 -11.15
CA GLU A 132 29.01 -21.22 -11.50
C GLU A 132 27.51 -21.24 -11.83
N ALA A 133 26.68 -20.59 -11.01
CA ALA A 133 25.24 -20.45 -11.25
C ALA A 133 24.90 -19.67 -12.54
N TYR A 134 25.75 -18.74 -12.97
CA TYR A 134 25.61 -18.07 -14.27
C TYR A 134 25.89 -19.03 -15.45
N LEU A 135 26.73 -20.04 -15.26
CA LEU A 135 27.18 -20.94 -16.32
C LEU A 135 26.32 -22.21 -16.45
N THR A 136 25.53 -22.56 -15.43
CA THR A 136 24.78 -23.82 -15.37
C THR A 136 23.27 -23.61 -15.19
N ASP A 137 22.48 -24.60 -15.58
CA ASP A 137 21.04 -24.66 -15.28
C ASP A 137 20.75 -25.18 -13.86
N GLU A 138 19.46 -25.40 -13.55
CA GLU A 138 18.99 -25.88 -12.23
C GLU A 138 19.49 -27.29 -11.88
N ASP A 139 19.84 -28.11 -12.88
CA ASP A 139 20.37 -29.46 -12.70
C ASP A 139 21.91 -29.47 -12.58
N GLY A 140 22.55 -28.30 -12.72
CA GLY A 140 24.00 -28.13 -12.69
C GLY A 140 24.68 -28.49 -14.01
N GLU A 141 23.91 -28.60 -15.11
CA GLU A 141 24.46 -28.83 -16.44
C GLU A 141 24.83 -27.49 -17.09
N ASP A 142 25.92 -27.48 -17.87
CA ASP A 142 26.39 -26.27 -18.54
C ASP A 142 25.31 -25.72 -19.51
N LEU A 143 24.92 -24.46 -19.32
CA LEU A 143 24.07 -23.74 -20.26
C LEU A 143 24.72 -23.71 -21.64
N GLN A 144 23.89 -23.71 -22.68
CA GLN A 144 24.31 -23.83 -24.07
C GLN A 144 23.84 -22.64 -24.90
N SER A 145 24.68 -22.17 -25.82
CA SER A 145 24.32 -21.19 -26.84
C SER A 145 24.45 -21.81 -28.22
N ASN A 146 23.39 -21.70 -29.03
CA ASN A 146 23.40 -22.12 -30.43
C ASN A 146 24.02 -21.03 -31.32
N ILE A 147 24.23 -21.30 -32.61
CA ILE A 147 24.93 -20.35 -33.51
C ILE A 147 24.21 -19.00 -33.62
N PHE A 148 22.89 -18.97 -33.55
CA PHE A 148 22.13 -17.71 -33.58
C PHE A 148 22.37 -16.88 -32.32
N ASN A 149 22.33 -17.50 -31.13
CA ASN A 149 22.67 -16.81 -29.88
C ASN A 149 24.09 -16.21 -29.93
N LEU A 150 25.05 -16.93 -30.54
CA LEU A 150 26.41 -16.40 -30.71
C LEU A 150 26.44 -15.15 -31.61
N ILE A 151 25.68 -15.15 -32.73
CA ILE A 151 25.57 -13.99 -33.64
C ILE A 151 24.98 -12.79 -32.93
N GLU A 152 23.96 -13.02 -32.12
CA GLU A 152 23.31 -11.97 -31.35
C GLU A 152 24.28 -11.34 -30.33
N ARG A 153 24.92 -12.14 -29.47
CA ARG A 153 25.95 -11.66 -28.51
C ARG A 153 27.05 -10.85 -29.18
N ALA A 154 27.58 -11.34 -30.31
CA ALA A 154 28.59 -10.63 -31.08
C ALA A 154 28.06 -9.28 -31.62
N THR A 155 26.81 -9.26 -32.06
CA THR A 155 26.15 -8.06 -32.57
C THR A 155 25.96 -7.02 -31.46
N ALA A 156 25.39 -7.42 -30.32
CA ALA A 156 25.20 -6.55 -29.15
C ALA A 156 26.53 -5.95 -28.67
N PHE A 157 27.57 -6.79 -28.50
CA PHE A 157 28.91 -6.32 -28.13
C PHE A 157 29.43 -5.23 -29.07
N TYR A 158 29.37 -5.48 -30.39
CA TYR A 158 29.83 -4.49 -31.34
C TYR A 158 28.93 -3.26 -31.43
N LEU A 159 27.64 -3.40 -31.18
CA LEU A 159 26.72 -2.25 -31.16
C LEU A 159 27.06 -1.33 -29.99
N HIS A 160 27.21 -1.87 -28.78
CA HIS A 160 27.67 -1.10 -27.62
C HIS A 160 29.03 -0.46 -27.86
N LYS A 161 29.99 -1.16 -28.47
CA LYS A 161 31.28 -0.57 -28.85
C LYS A 161 31.14 0.53 -29.90
N LEU A 162 30.19 0.43 -30.82
CA LEU A 162 29.94 1.48 -31.81
C LEU A 162 29.34 2.74 -31.16
N GLN A 163 28.46 2.57 -30.17
CA GLN A 163 27.83 3.67 -29.43
C GLN A 163 28.83 4.37 -28.49
N THR A 164 29.60 3.60 -27.73
CA THR A 164 30.53 4.11 -26.69
C THR A 164 31.87 4.56 -27.25
N GLU A 165 32.35 3.92 -28.33
CA GLU A 165 33.67 4.15 -28.92
C GLU A 165 33.58 4.36 -30.45
N PRO A 166 32.78 5.34 -30.94
CA PRO A 166 32.40 5.44 -32.36
C PRO A 166 33.57 5.69 -33.31
N GLU A 167 34.71 6.18 -32.83
CA GLU A 167 35.90 6.41 -33.67
C GLU A 167 36.70 5.13 -33.92
N LYS A 168 36.60 4.11 -33.05
CA LYS A 168 37.41 2.89 -33.18
C LYS A 168 36.94 1.99 -34.33
N PRO A 169 37.81 1.11 -34.87
CA PRO A 169 37.40 0.14 -35.89
C PRO A 169 36.29 -0.78 -35.35
N ASN A 170 35.20 -0.90 -36.12
CA ASN A 170 34.05 -1.71 -35.74
C ASN A 170 33.41 -2.30 -37.02
N PRO A 171 33.15 -3.62 -37.07
CA PRO A 171 32.56 -4.26 -38.26
C PRO A 171 31.17 -3.74 -38.62
N LEU A 172 30.40 -3.26 -37.64
CA LEU A 172 29.05 -2.74 -37.87
C LEU A 172 29.03 -1.39 -38.60
N LYS A 173 30.13 -0.63 -38.66
CA LYS A 173 30.16 0.67 -39.38
C LYS A 173 29.78 0.56 -40.85
N ALA A 174 30.34 -0.43 -41.54
CA ALA A 174 30.07 -0.65 -42.96
C ALA A 174 28.65 -1.21 -43.17
N ILE A 175 28.20 -2.08 -42.26
CA ILE A 175 26.86 -2.65 -42.26
C ILE A 175 25.82 -1.55 -42.03
N ARG A 176 25.98 -0.72 -40.99
CA ARG A 176 25.13 0.44 -40.69
C ARG A 176 24.94 1.35 -41.89
N LYS A 177 26.04 1.77 -42.53
CA LYS A 177 26.00 2.62 -43.71
C LYS A 177 25.13 2.05 -44.83
N LYS A 178 25.08 0.72 -44.95
CA LYS A 178 24.27 0.01 -45.93
C LYS A 178 22.83 -0.20 -45.45
N TYR A 179 22.64 -0.64 -44.21
CA TYR A 179 21.36 -1.06 -43.67
C TYR A 179 20.41 0.10 -43.38
N ILE A 180 20.93 1.31 -43.09
CA ILE A 180 20.11 2.54 -43.02
C ILE A 180 19.37 2.83 -44.34
N ALA A 181 19.89 2.36 -45.47
CA ALA A 181 19.27 2.57 -46.78
C ALA A 181 18.45 1.36 -47.26
N GLN A 182 18.34 0.29 -46.45
CA GLN A 182 17.66 -0.94 -46.85
C GLN A 182 16.40 -1.16 -46.00
N PRO A 183 15.22 -1.23 -46.62
CA PRO A 183 14.00 -1.55 -45.89
C PRO A 183 14.02 -3.00 -45.41
N VAL A 184 13.36 -3.24 -44.27
CA VAL A 184 13.07 -4.59 -43.79
C VAL A 184 12.09 -5.28 -44.73
N LYS A 185 12.34 -6.55 -45.04
CA LYS A 185 11.45 -7.37 -45.89
C LYS A 185 10.97 -8.65 -45.21
N SER A 186 11.55 -9.01 -44.07
CA SER A 186 11.10 -10.17 -43.31
C SER A 186 9.68 -9.94 -42.82
N LYS A 187 8.79 -10.88 -43.16
CA LYS A 187 7.43 -10.89 -42.65
C LYS A 187 7.40 -11.20 -41.14
N LEU A 188 8.34 -12.00 -40.64
CA LEU A 188 8.42 -12.36 -39.21
C LEU A 188 8.68 -11.15 -38.33
N ILE A 189 9.47 -10.19 -38.83
CA ILE A 189 9.73 -8.91 -38.17
C ILE A 189 8.52 -7.98 -38.33
N LEU A 190 8.07 -7.75 -39.57
CA LEU A 190 7.03 -6.77 -39.89
C LEU A 190 5.70 -7.06 -39.17
N ASP A 191 5.29 -8.33 -39.10
CA ASP A 191 4.02 -8.73 -38.49
C ASP A 191 4.01 -8.51 -36.95
N ARG A 192 5.18 -8.39 -36.31
CA ARG A 192 5.31 -8.29 -34.84
C ARG A 192 5.92 -6.97 -34.37
N TYR A 193 6.44 -6.17 -35.29
CA TYR A 193 7.23 -4.97 -34.97
C TYR A 193 6.53 -4.08 -33.95
N ASN A 194 5.28 -3.69 -34.20
CA ASN A 194 4.56 -2.75 -33.33
C ASN A 194 4.29 -3.33 -31.94
N GLU A 195 4.05 -4.64 -31.84
CA GLU A 195 3.83 -5.30 -30.55
C GLU A 195 5.12 -5.33 -29.73
N VAL A 196 6.22 -5.77 -30.35
CA VAL A 196 7.54 -5.85 -29.72
C VAL A 196 8.07 -4.48 -29.29
N THR A 197 7.86 -3.45 -30.12
CA THR A 197 8.38 -2.09 -29.88
C THR A 197 7.43 -1.21 -29.06
N GLY A 198 6.20 -1.68 -28.80
CA GLY A 198 5.18 -0.89 -28.12
C GLY A 198 4.70 0.32 -28.95
N GLU A 199 4.67 0.19 -30.27
CA GLU A 199 4.15 1.24 -31.17
C GLU A 199 2.62 1.19 -31.23
N GLY A 200 2.00 2.26 -30.75
CA GLY A 200 0.55 2.35 -30.64
C GLY A 200 0.07 3.73 -30.23
N TYR A 201 -1.18 3.78 -29.79
CA TYR A 201 -1.85 5.00 -29.34
C TYR A 201 -2.85 4.70 -28.23
N TYR A 202 -3.16 5.73 -27.45
CA TYR A 202 -4.23 5.68 -26.46
C TYR A 202 -5.53 6.26 -27.04
N THR A 203 -6.66 5.65 -26.70
CA THR A 203 -8.01 6.18 -27.00
C THR A 203 -8.72 6.57 -25.70
N LEU A 204 -9.32 7.76 -25.67
CA LEU A 204 -10.18 8.22 -24.59
C LEU A 204 -11.61 7.70 -24.75
N GLU A 205 -12.41 7.70 -23.68
CA GLU A 205 -13.82 7.27 -23.72
C GLU A 205 -14.68 8.03 -24.75
N ASP A 206 -14.30 9.26 -25.10
CA ASP A 206 -14.97 10.07 -26.11
C ASP A 206 -14.48 9.83 -27.56
N GLY A 207 -13.58 8.87 -27.74
CA GLY A 207 -13.06 8.42 -29.04
C GLY A 207 -11.86 9.23 -29.55
N ARG A 208 -11.41 10.27 -28.85
CA ARG A 208 -10.17 10.98 -29.22
C ARG A 208 -8.96 10.08 -29.02
N ARG A 209 -7.97 10.21 -29.91
CA ARG A 209 -6.75 9.40 -29.89
C ARG A 209 -5.51 10.24 -29.65
N SER A 210 -4.54 9.70 -28.91
CA SER A 210 -3.30 10.39 -28.57
C SER A 210 -2.44 10.72 -29.81
N ASP A 211 -2.50 9.90 -30.85
CA ASP A 211 -1.74 10.08 -32.10
C ASP A 211 -2.35 11.12 -33.06
N GLN A 212 -3.54 11.63 -32.75
CA GLN A 212 -4.22 12.69 -33.52
C GLN A 212 -4.11 14.06 -32.85
N MET A 213 -3.31 14.17 -31.80
CA MET A 213 -3.20 15.35 -30.94
C MET A 213 -1.73 15.72 -30.77
N THR A 214 -1.42 17.00 -30.56
CA THR A 214 -0.08 17.37 -30.09
C THR A 214 0.12 16.91 -28.64
N SER A 215 1.37 16.87 -28.17
CA SER A 215 1.67 16.53 -26.77
C SER A 215 0.95 17.46 -25.78
N GLU A 216 0.81 18.75 -26.11
CA GLU A 216 0.06 19.71 -25.30
C GLU A 216 -1.45 19.45 -25.32
N GLU A 217 -2.01 19.17 -26.49
CA GLU A 217 -3.43 18.84 -26.64
C GLU A 217 -3.77 17.55 -25.90
N TRP A 218 -2.93 16.51 -26.02
CA TRP A 218 -3.07 15.25 -25.29
C TRP A 218 -3.01 15.49 -23.79
N GLN A 219 -2.01 16.24 -23.33
CA GLN A 219 -1.89 16.54 -21.91
C GLN A 219 -3.09 17.31 -21.37
N GLU A 220 -3.61 18.28 -22.11
CA GLU A 220 -4.83 18.98 -21.74
C GLU A 220 -6.05 18.04 -21.71
N ALA A 221 -6.15 17.10 -22.66
CA ALA A 221 -7.24 16.14 -22.74
C ALA A 221 -7.29 15.17 -21.56
N ILE A 222 -6.13 14.76 -21.03
CA ILE A 222 -6.04 13.84 -19.88
C ILE A 222 -5.96 14.56 -18.52
N THR A 223 -5.89 15.90 -18.50
CA THR A 223 -5.85 16.67 -17.25
C THR A 223 -7.25 17.14 -16.85
N THR A 224 -7.85 16.47 -15.86
CA THR A 224 -9.17 16.84 -15.32
C THR A 224 -9.15 18.20 -14.58
N PRO A 225 -10.31 18.82 -14.32
CA PRO A 225 -10.38 20.03 -13.48
C PRO A 225 -9.76 19.84 -12.08
N LYS A 226 -9.96 18.66 -11.47
CA LYS A 226 -9.40 18.35 -10.15
C LYS A 226 -7.90 18.13 -10.20
N MET A 227 -7.36 17.57 -11.28
CA MET A 227 -5.91 17.51 -11.49
C MET A 227 -5.32 18.91 -11.67
N LYS A 228 -6.00 19.81 -12.41
CA LYS A 228 -5.57 21.23 -12.53
C LYS A 228 -5.54 21.93 -11.16
N GLU A 229 -6.56 21.70 -10.34
CA GLU A 229 -6.60 22.21 -8.96
C GLU A 229 -5.46 21.64 -8.11
N ALA A 230 -5.29 20.31 -8.11
CA ALA A 230 -4.23 19.63 -7.39
C ALA A 230 -2.84 20.13 -7.79
N LEU A 231 -2.56 20.24 -9.09
CA LEU A 231 -1.30 20.79 -9.60
C LEU A 231 -1.06 22.23 -9.15
N THR A 232 -2.13 23.02 -9.00
CA THR A 232 -2.03 24.39 -8.48
C THR A 232 -1.69 24.38 -6.99
N GLN A 233 -2.37 23.56 -6.19
CA GLN A 233 -2.10 23.42 -4.76
C GLN A 233 -0.68 22.88 -4.51
N MET A 234 -0.24 21.86 -5.27
CA MET A 234 1.10 21.29 -5.18
C MET A 234 2.22 22.30 -5.45
N ARG A 235 1.97 23.32 -6.28
CA ARG A 235 2.93 24.38 -6.60
C ARG A 235 3.00 25.49 -5.56
N ALA A 236 2.17 25.46 -4.51
CA ALA A 236 2.21 26.45 -3.45
C ALA A 236 3.54 26.39 -2.69
N THR A 237 4.23 27.53 -2.61
CA THR A 237 5.58 27.64 -2.01
C THR A 237 5.57 27.91 -0.51
N ASP A 238 4.40 28.05 0.11
CA ASP A 238 4.20 28.31 1.53
C ASP A 238 4.22 27.04 2.41
N GLY A 239 4.53 25.89 1.81
CA GLY A 239 4.54 24.58 2.46
C GLY A 239 3.24 23.79 2.30
N SER A 240 2.11 24.44 1.98
CA SER A 240 0.81 23.77 1.82
C SER A 240 0.80 22.76 0.66
N GLY A 241 1.56 23.02 -0.41
CA GLY A 241 1.69 22.09 -1.54
C GLY A 241 2.38 20.77 -1.17
N THR A 242 3.38 20.84 -0.28
CA THR A 242 4.07 19.64 0.24
C THR A 242 3.12 18.80 1.08
N ASP A 243 2.34 19.43 1.97
CA ASP A 243 1.40 18.72 2.83
C ASP A 243 0.25 18.09 2.03
N TYR A 244 -0.24 18.80 1.01
CA TYR A 244 -1.25 18.26 0.09
C TYR A 244 -0.74 17.03 -0.67
N THR A 245 0.48 17.10 -1.21
CA THR A 245 1.11 15.97 -1.92
C THR A 245 1.27 14.77 -0.98
N ARG A 246 1.72 15.01 0.26
CA ARG A 246 1.89 13.98 1.28
C ARG A 246 0.56 13.31 1.62
N ALA A 247 -0.52 14.09 1.77
CA ALA A 247 -1.85 13.57 2.06
C ALA A 247 -2.37 12.64 0.95
N ILE A 248 -2.22 13.02 -0.33
CA ILE A 248 -2.59 12.15 -1.46
C ILE A 248 -1.77 10.86 -1.43
N ALA A 249 -0.44 10.97 -1.31
CA ALA A 249 0.44 9.79 -1.29
C ALA A 249 0.10 8.85 -0.12
N GLN A 250 -0.18 9.42 1.06
CA GLN A 250 -0.58 8.66 2.24
C GLN A 250 -1.92 7.95 2.04
N GLN A 251 -2.92 8.62 1.45
CA GLN A 251 -4.20 7.98 1.16
C GLN A 251 -4.06 6.83 0.16
N ARG A 252 -3.27 7.02 -0.91
CA ARG A 252 -2.97 5.95 -1.88
C ARG A 252 -2.26 4.78 -1.23
N LEU A 253 -1.30 5.06 -0.35
CA LEU A 253 -0.61 4.03 0.42
C LEU A 253 -1.60 3.23 1.27
N ILE A 254 -2.51 3.90 2.01
CA ILE A 254 -3.52 3.24 2.85
C ILE A 254 -4.47 2.38 2.00
N ASP A 255 -5.01 2.95 0.92
CA ASP A 255 -5.98 2.28 0.04
C ASP A 255 -5.36 1.01 -0.57
N ARG A 256 -4.12 1.10 -1.10
CA ARG A 256 -3.39 -0.06 -1.63
C ARG A 256 -3.05 -1.07 -0.54
N SER A 257 -2.57 -0.62 0.63
CA SER A 257 -2.20 -1.50 1.74
C SER A 257 -3.39 -2.32 2.22
N ARG A 258 -4.60 -1.73 2.22
CA ARG A 258 -5.83 -2.44 2.57
C ARG A 258 -6.15 -3.57 1.58
N VAL A 259 -5.97 -3.35 0.28
CA VAL A 259 -6.17 -4.42 -0.73
C VAL A 259 -5.22 -5.58 -0.48
N ILE A 260 -3.94 -5.28 -0.25
CA ILE A 260 -2.92 -6.30 0.02
C ILE A 260 -3.18 -7.05 1.32
N PHE A 261 -3.51 -6.34 2.40
CA PHE A 261 -3.83 -6.94 3.71
C PHE A 261 -5.00 -7.94 3.62
N ASN A 262 -6.00 -7.62 2.79
CA ASN A 262 -7.17 -8.46 2.54
C ASN A 262 -6.92 -9.62 1.53
N GLY A 263 -5.65 -9.91 1.22
CA GLY A 263 -5.26 -11.02 0.34
C GLY A 263 -5.17 -10.68 -1.15
N GLY A 264 -5.32 -9.41 -1.52
CA GLY A 264 -5.16 -8.96 -2.90
C GLY A 264 -3.69 -8.92 -3.38
N THR A 265 -3.52 -8.97 -4.69
CA THR A 265 -2.24 -8.83 -5.41
C THR A 265 -1.88 -7.36 -5.65
N GLU A 266 -0.62 -7.06 -6.02
CA GLU A 266 -0.23 -5.70 -6.42
C GLU A 266 -1.01 -5.22 -7.66
N GLU A 267 -1.31 -6.12 -8.60
CA GLU A 267 -2.13 -5.80 -9.78
C GLU A 267 -3.55 -5.40 -9.38
N GLU A 268 -4.17 -6.11 -8.44
CA GLU A 268 -5.48 -5.75 -7.89
C GLU A 268 -5.44 -4.43 -7.13
N ALA A 269 -4.36 -4.17 -6.39
CA ALA A 269 -4.15 -2.89 -5.71
C ALA A 269 -3.99 -1.73 -6.71
N ASP A 270 -3.27 -1.93 -7.82
CA ASP A 270 -3.11 -0.96 -8.90
C ASP A 270 -4.43 -0.69 -9.64
N LYS A 271 -5.22 -1.74 -9.90
CA LYS A 271 -6.57 -1.62 -10.47
C LYS A 271 -7.50 -0.85 -9.54
N ALA A 272 -7.50 -1.18 -8.25
CA ALA A 272 -8.32 -0.50 -7.25
C ALA A 272 -7.93 0.98 -7.11
N GLN A 273 -6.62 1.27 -7.10
CA GLN A 273 -6.10 2.63 -7.05
C GLN A 273 -6.48 3.43 -8.31
N SER A 274 -6.32 2.84 -9.50
CA SER A 274 -6.68 3.48 -10.77
C SER A 274 -8.16 3.81 -10.83
N LYS A 275 -9.02 2.87 -10.39
CA LYS A 275 -10.46 3.09 -10.26
C LYS A 275 -10.79 4.22 -9.27
N ALA A 276 -10.17 4.22 -8.09
CA ALA A 276 -10.38 5.25 -7.09
C ALA A 276 -9.91 6.63 -7.58
N ASP A 277 -8.78 6.71 -8.28
CA ASP A 277 -8.30 7.96 -8.88
C ASP A 277 -9.27 8.44 -9.96
N TYR A 278 -9.79 7.56 -10.82
CA TYR A 278 -10.82 7.92 -11.80
C TYR A 278 -12.10 8.46 -11.12
N GLU A 279 -12.66 7.73 -10.16
CA GLU A 279 -13.89 8.13 -9.44
C GLU A 279 -13.70 9.45 -8.68
N ARG A 280 -12.49 9.68 -8.15
CA ARG A 280 -12.12 10.93 -7.49
C ARG A 280 -11.84 12.05 -8.49
N GLY A 281 -11.75 11.78 -9.80
CA GLY A 281 -11.42 12.75 -10.83
C GLY A 281 -9.92 13.07 -10.95
N PHE A 282 -9.03 12.20 -10.49
CA PHE A 282 -7.57 12.30 -10.61
C PHE A 282 -6.99 11.50 -11.79
N ALA A 283 -7.84 10.87 -12.60
CA ALA A 283 -7.44 10.18 -13.82
C ALA A 283 -8.53 10.32 -14.89
N VAL A 284 -8.11 10.18 -16.16
CA VAL A 284 -9.00 9.97 -17.30
C VAL A 284 -8.66 8.59 -17.87
N PRO A 285 -9.65 7.70 -18.05
CA PRO A 285 -9.42 6.37 -18.58
C PRO A 285 -8.99 6.48 -20.04
N ALA A 286 -7.96 5.72 -20.37
CA ALA A 286 -7.41 5.64 -21.72
C ALA A 286 -7.06 4.18 -22.00
N GLU A 287 -7.46 3.69 -23.17
CA GLU A 287 -7.19 2.32 -23.62
C GLU A 287 -6.03 2.34 -24.61
N TRP A 288 -5.05 1.44 -24.43
CA TRP A 288 -3.93 1.28 -25.34
C TRP A 288 -4.32 0.43 -26.55
N HIS A 289 -3.93 0.86 -27.75
CA HIS A 289 -4.08 0.10 -28.99
C HIS A 289 -2.75 0.05 -29.76
N THR A 290 -2.29 -1.15 -30.09
CA THR A 290 -1.16 -1.37 -30.99
C THR A 290 -1.54 -1.06 -32.43
N TYR A 291 -0.65 -0.43 -33.20
CA TYR A 291 -0.90 -0.20 -34.63
C TYR A 291 -0.96 -1.51 -35.41
N THR A 292 -1.85 -1.60 -36.40
CA THR A 292 -2.03 -2.81 -37.23
C THR A 292 -0.98 -2.96 -38.33
N GLU A 293 -0.39 -1.85 -38.78
CA GLU A 293 0.61 -1.84 -39.85
C GLU A 293 1.92 -1.27 -39.29
N PRO A 294 3.08 -1.90 -39.57
CA PRO A 294 4.37 -1.37 -39.14
C PRO A 294 4.76 -0.11 -39.93
N PRO A 295 5.72 0.69 -39.43
CA PRO A 295 6.25 1.85 -40.16
C PRO A 295 6.78 1.46 -41.55
N THR A 296 6.38 2.22 -42.58
CA THR A 296 6.73 1.91 -43.98
C THR A 296 8.19 2.21 -44.34
N ASP A 297 8.87 3.01 -43.53
CA ASP A 297 10.26 3.42 -43.69
C ASP A 297 11.23 2.60 -42.81
N LEU A 298 10.73 1.57 -42.13
CA LEU A 298 11.53 0.71 -41.26
C LEU A 298 12.70 0.08 -42.02
N THR A 299 13.91 0.36 -41.54
CA THR A 299 15.16 -0.10 -42.12
C THR A 299 15.72 -1.29 -41.35
N LYS A 300 16.58 -2.06 -42.00
CA LYS A 300 17.31 -3.14 -41.34
C LYS A 300 18.16 -2.65 -40.18
N TRP A 301 18.64 -1.40 -40.22
CA TRP A 301 19.43 -0.87 -39.12
C TRP A 301 18.59 -0.61 -37.87
N ASP A 302 17.33 -0.18 -38.05
CA ASP A 302 16.42 0.09 -36.93
C ASP A 302 16.18 -1.16 -36.08
N ILE A 303 16.13 -2.33 -36.71
CA ILE A 303 16.01 -3.62 -35.99
C ILE A 303 17.27 -3.94 -35.16
N ILE A 304 18.45 -3.68 -35.74
CA ILE A 304 19.73 -3.99 -35.08
C ILE A 304 19.99 -3.01 -33.93
N GLU A 305 19.74 -1.73 -34.14
CA GLU A 305 20.04 -0.67 -33.16
C GLU A 305 19.18 -0.75 -31.89
N GLN A 306 18.00 -1.37 -31.98
CA GLN A 306 17.12 -1.58 -30.82
C GLN A 306 17.47 -2.85 -30.02
N GLU A 307 18.42 -3.68 -30.46
CA GLU A 307 18.83 -4.92 -29.78
C GLU A 307 17.70 -5.96 -29.62
N LEU A 308 16.71 -5.93 -30.52
CA LEU A 308 15.49 -6.76 -30.45
C LEU A 308 15.58 -8.07 -31.25
N LEU A 309 16.77 -8.54 -31.62
CA LEU A 309 16.90 -9.72 -32.47
C LEU A 309 16.27 -10.97 -31.84
N LEU A 310 16.38 -11.14 -30.52
CA LEU A 310 15.79 -12.26 -29.77
C LEU A 310 14.25 -12.16 -29.66
N GLU A 311 13.70 -10.95 -29.75
CA GLU A 311 12.24 -10.73 -29.74
C GLU A 311 11.61 -11.09 -31.09
N PHE A 312 12.39 -11.01 -32.17
CA PHE A 312 11.92 -11.36 -33.52
C PHE A 312 12.29 -12.78 -33.97
N TYR A 313 13.31 -13.40 -33.36
CA TYR A 313 13.84 -14.70 -33.76
C TYR A 313 14.35 -15.53 -32.55
N PRO A 314 14.18 -16.86 -32.54
CA PRO A 314 13.39 -17.63 -33.50
C PRO A 314 11.89 -17.36 -33.33
N ALA A 315 11.15 -17.40 -34.43
CA ALA A 315 9.71 -17.16 -34.43
C ALA A 315 8.95 -18.37 -34.94
N SER A 316 7.75 -18.57 -34.38
CA SER A 316 6.77 -19.52 -34.90
C SER A 316 6.29 -19.06 -36.28
N ILE A 317 6.27 -19.99 -37.24
CA ILE A 317 5.85 -19.73 -38.63
C ILE A 317 4.49 -20.36 -38.93
N ASP A 318 4.13 -21.41 -38.20
CA ASP A 318 2.90 -22.20 -38.36
C ASP A 318 2.00 -22.17 -37.11
N GLY A 319 2.36 -21.43 -36.07
CA GLY A 319 1.64 -21.37 -34.79
C GLY A 319 2.10 -22.43 -33.78
N GLU A 320 3.06 -23.28 -34.13
CA GLU A 320 3.70 -24.22 -33.20
C GLU A 320 4.89 -23.57 -32.46
N ASP A 321 5.53 -24.31 -31.56
CA ASP A 321 6.71 -23.85 -30.81
C ASP A 321 7.81 -23.33 -31.78
N PRO A 322 8.33 -22.10 -31.59
CA PRO A 322 9.46 -21.56 -32.37
C PRO A 322 10.71 -22.44 -32.36
N TYR A 323 10.89 -23.27 -31.34
CA TYR A 323 12.06 -24.14 -31.13
C TYR A 323 11.86 -25.58 -31.61
N THR A 324 10.82 -25.85 -32.42
CA THR A 324 10.86 -27.09 -33.23
C THR A 324 11.95 -26.96 -34.30
N GLU A 325 12.64 -28.06 -34.61
CA GLU A 325 13.71 -28.08 -35.62
C GLU A 325 13.26 -27.44 -36.95
N SER A 326 12.00 -27.68 -37.36
CA SER A 326 11.43 -27.08 -38.57
C SER A 326 11.27 -25.57 -38.46
N ASN A 327 10.65 -25.06 -37.40
CA ASN A 327 10.41 -23.63 -37.20
C ASN A 327 11.72 -22.88 -36.98
N PHE A 328 12.62 -23.41 -36.14
CA PHE A 328 13.92 -22.80 -35.90
C PHE A 328 14.69 -22.65 -37.20
N ASN A 329 14.81 -23.72 -37.99
CA ASN A 329 15.56 -23.69 -39.25
C ASN A 329 14.97 -22.70 -40.26
N ALA A 330 13.64 -22.70 -40.44
CA ALA A 330 12.98 -21.78 -41.35
C ALA A 330 13.10 -20.31 -40.88
N SER A 331 13.04 -20.09 -39.58
CA SER A 331 13.23 -18.78 -38.94
C SER A 331 14.67 -18.27 -39.12
N MET A 332 15.66 -19.15 -38.97
CA MET A 332 17.07 -18.81 -39.20
C MET A 332 17.43 -18.58 -40.66
N GLU A 333 16.78 -19.29 -41.60
CA GLU A 333 16.94 -19.01 -43.04
C GLU A 333 16.37 -17.63 -43.40
N ASP A 334 15.24 -17.24 -42.83
CA ASP A 334 14.69 -15.89 -42.98
C ASP A 334 15.64 -14.84 -42.39
N PHE A 335 16.10 -15.02 -41.15
CA PHE A 335 17.09 -14.14 -40.52
C PHE A 335 18.36 -13.98 -41.35
N LYS A 336 18.95 -15.09 -41.80
CA LYS A 336 20.17 -15.08 -42.62
C LYS A 336 19.97 -14.39 -43.96
N LYS A 337 18.81 -14.55 -44.58
CA LYS A 337 18.46 -13.87 -45.82
C LYS A 337 18.26 -12.37 -45.60
N GLU A 338 17.57 -11.99 -44.53
CA GLU A 338 17.28 -10.60 -44.20
C GLU A 338 18.56 -9.84 -43.81
N PHE A 339 19.43 -10.44 -43.00
CA PHE A 339 20.63 -9.81 -42.45
C PHE A 339 21.95 -10.43 -42.93
N SER A 340 22.01 -10.83 -44.20
CA SER A 340 23.13 -11.61 -44.75
C SER A 340 24.53 -11.02 -44.51
N GLU A 341 24.68 -9.70 -44.62
CA GLU A 341 25.97 -9.01 -44.44
C GLU A 341 26.40 -9.01 -42.97
N LEU A 342 25.44 -8.87 -42.06
CA LEU A 342 25.67 -8.96 -40.62
C LEU A 342 26.09 -10.39 -40.24
N VAL A 343 25.29 -11.37 -40.63
CA VAL A 343 25.55 -12.79 -40.34
C VAL A 343 26.94 -13.20 -40.82
N ASN A 344 27.27 -12.89 -42.07
CA ASN A 344 28.58 -13.24 -42.64
C ASN A 344 29.73 -12.53 -41.90
N ALA A 345 29.55 -11.27 -41.50
CA ALA A 345 30.56 -10.54 -40.76
C ALA A 345 30.77 -11.13 -39.35
N MET A 346 29.69 -11.42 -38.62
CA MET A 346 29.75 -11.97 -37.26
C MET A 346 30.37 -13.37 -37.25
N LEU A 347 29.89 -14.28 -38.10
CA LEU A 347 30.43 -15.64 -38.19
C LEU A 347 31.91 -15.65 -38.60
N SER A 348 32.30 -14.80 -39.55
CA SER A 348 33.70 -14.70 -39.97
C SER A 348 34.60 -14.12 -38.87
N ASP A 349 34.09 -13.19 -38.07
CA ASP A 349 34.85 -12.61 -36.97
C ASP A 349 35.01 -13.60 -35.81
N MET A 350 33.96 -14.38 -35.49
CA MET A 350 34.01 -15.48 -34.52
C MET A 350 35.07 -16.51 -34.88
N ASP A 351 35.06 -17.01 -36.12
CA ASP A 351 36.03 -18.01 -36.58
C ASP A 351 37.46 -17.48 -36.51
N LYS A 352 37.64 -16.18 -36.75
CA LYS A 352 38.96 -15.54 -36.70
C LYS A 352 39.46 -15.35 -35.27
N ARG A 353 38.57 -14.97 -34.35
CA ARG A 353 38.93 -14.59 -32.97
C ARG A 353 38.95 -15.76 -32.02
N TYR A 354 37.95 -16.63 -32.10
CA TYR A 354 37.65 -17.62 -31.06
C TYR A 354 37.77 -19.06 -31.56
N PHE A 355 37.34 -19.34 -32.80
CA PHE A 355 37.33 -20.72 -33.32
C PHE A 355 38.46 -21.03 -34.32
N LYS A 356 39.55 -20.27 -34.26
CA LYS A 356 40.66 -20.44 -35.21
C LYS A 356 41.37 -21.77 -34.98
N GLY A 357 41.21 -22.69 -35.93
CA GLY A 357 41.80 -24.04 -35.84
C GLY A 357 40.99 -24.99 -34.96
N ASP A 358 39.81 -24.57 -34.52
CA ASP A 358 38.83 -25.42 -33.87
C ASP A 358 38.12 -26.32 -34.90
N LYS A 359 37.49 -27.39 -34.43
CA LYS A 359 36.64 -28.26 -35.25
C LYS A 359 35.38 -27.52 -35.71
N ILE A 360 34.89 -26.62 -34.87
CA ILE A 360 33.73 -25.78 -35.16
C ILE A 360 34.21 -24.60 -36.01
N GLN A 361 33.66 -24.48 -37.22
CA GLN A 361 33.88 -23.33 -38.10
C GLN A 361 32.53 -22.75 -38.45
N ALA A 362 32.10 -21.77 -37.64
CA ALA A 362 30.75 -21.23 -37.64
C ALA A 362 30.37 -20.66 -39.02
N SER A 363 31.31 -20.03 -39.74
CA SER A 363 31.07 -19.49 -41.09
C SER A 363 30.81 -20.55 -42.17
N LYS A 364 31.13 -21.82 -41.91
CA LYS A 364 30.93 -22.93 -42.85
C LYS A 364 29.74 -23.81 -42.52
N LEU A 365 29.09 -23.61 -41.37
CA LEU A 365 27.94 -24.41 -40.98
C LEU A 365 26.72 -24.05 -41.82
N PRO A 366 25.98 -25.06 -42.34
CA PRO A 366 24.67 -24.82 -42.92
C PRO A 366 23.67 -24.42 -41.83
N VAL A 367 22.64 -23.65 -42.17
CA VAL A 367 21.67 -23.12 -41.20
C VAL A 367 20.97 -24.24 -40.42
N LYS A 368 20.68 -25.37 -41.08
CA LYS A 368 20.10 -26.57 -40.44
C LYS A 368 20.92 -27.16 -39.28
N GLU A 369 22.20 -26.79 -39.16
CA GLU A 369 23.09 -27.24 -38.08
C GLU A 369 23.25 -26.17 -36.99
N TRP A 370 22.64 -24.99 -37.14
CA TRP A 370 22.80 -23.89 -36.20
C TRP A 370 22.19 -24.16 -34.84
N GLU A 371 21.07 -24.88 -34.78
CA GLU A 371 20.40 -25.26 -33.54
C GLU A 371 21.19 -26.31 -32.76
N SER A 372 21.59 -27.39 -33.46
CA SER A 372 22.26 -28.55 -32.87
C SER A 372 23.74 -28.32 -32.59
N THR A 373 24.36 -27.31 -33.20
CA THR A 373 25.72 -26.89 -32.86
C THR A 373 25.69 -25.90 -31.71
N THR A 374 25.93 -26.41 -30.51
CA THR A 374 25.96 -25.60 -29.30
C THR A 374 27.37 -25.44 -28.74
N ILE A 375 27.59 -24.31 -28.07
CA ILE A 375 28.79 -24.03 -27.28
C ILE A 375 28.35 -23.78 -25.84
N SER A 376 29.03 -24.42 -24.88
CA SER A 376 28.71 -24.20 -23.47
C SER A 376 29.08 -22.78 -23.03
N TRP A 377 28.29 -22.21 -22.13
CA TRP A 377 28.57 -20.90 -21.55
C TRP A 377 29.91 -20.91 -20.81
N ARG A 378 30.28 -22.02 -20.17
CA ARG A 378 31.62 -22.20 -19.59
C ARG A 378 32.73 -22.00 -20.61
N ARG A 379 32.57 -22.57 -21.80
CA ARG A 379 33.54 -22.38 -22.88
C ARG A 379 33.56 -20.93 -23.36
N LEU A 380 32.40 -20.27 -23.46
CA LEU A 380 32.32 -18.85 -23.81
C LEU A 380 33.03 -17.96 -22.77
N TYR A 381 32.86 -18.25 -21.49
CA TYR A 381 33.51 -17.58 -20.37
C TYR A 381 35.05 -17.75 -20.38
N GLU A 382 35.53 -18.97 -20.64
CA GLU A 382 36.97 -19.26 -20.79
C GLU A 382 37.59 -18.46 -21.94
N LEU A 383 36.86 -18.37 -23.06
CA LEU A 383 37.27 -17.65 -24.25
C LEU A 383 37.16 -16.13 -24.13
N ASP A 384 36.48 -15.63 -23.09
CA ASP A 384 36.03 -14.24 -22.99
C ASP A 384 35.30 -13.82 -24.29
N PHE A 385 34.36 -14.68 -24.70
CA PHE A 385 33.62 -14.54 -25.95
C PHE A 385 32.84 -13.22 -25.94
N TYR A 386 33.31 -12.24 -26.71
CA TYR A 386 32.76 -10.88 -26.76
C TYR A 386 32.44 -10.26 -25.38
N GLY A 387 33.26 -10.52 -24.36
CA GLY A 387 33.09 -9.92 -23.02
C GLY A 387 32.33 -10.77 -22.00
N GLU A 388 32.00 -12.03 -22.32
CA GLU A 388 31.29 -12.99 -21.45
C GLU A 388 31.82 -13.03 -20.01
N ARG A 389 33.14 -12.90 -19.83
CA ARG A 389 33.74 -12.96 -18.49
C ARG A 389 33.28 -11.80 -17.63
N ALA A 390 33.19 -10.59 -18.19
CA ALA A 390 32.76 -9.42 -17.43
C ALA A 390 31.28 -9.52 -17.04
N GLU A 391 30.45 -10.15 -17.86
CA GLU A 391 29.03 -10.38 -17.57
C GLU A 391 28.85 -11.43 -16.46
N ALA A 392 29.55 -12.58 -16.57
CA ALA A 392 29.53 -13.63 -15.55
C ALA A 392 30.09 -13.15 -14.19
N GLU A 393 31.11 -12.28 -14.21
CA GLU A 393 31.74 -11.72 -13.01
C GLU A 393 31.09 -10.40 -12.55
N SER A 394 29.97 -9.99 -13.13
CA SER A 394 29.24 -8.79 -12.70
C SER A 394 28.55 -9.00 -11.35
N ASP A 395 28.35 -7.93 -10.58
CA ASP A 395 27.64 -8.02 -9.30
C ASP A 395 26.21 -8.56 -9.47
N THR A 396 25.55 -8.26 -10.59
CA THR A 396 24.22 -8.79 -10.93
C THR A 396 24.18 -10.30 -11.09
N SER A 397 25.26 -10.89 -11.60
CA SER A 397 25.40 -12.34 -11.73
C SER A 397 25.85 -12.97 -10.40
N ILE A 398 26.90 -12.40 -9.78
CA ILE A 398 27.50 -12.93 -8.56
C ILE A 398 26.51 -12.93 -7.37
N PHE A 399 25.73 -11.85 -7.24
CA PHE A 399 24.88 -11.61 -6.09
C PHE A 399 23.39 -11.71 -6.42
N ASN A 400 23.02 -12.48 -7.44
CA ASN A 400 21.61 -12.72 -7.76
C ASN A 400 20.86 -13.21 -6.51
N GLY A 401 19.72 -12.56 -6.19
CA GLY A 401 18.95 -12.81 -4.98
C GLY A 401 19.44 -12.12 -3.70
N ASN A 402 20.65 -11.55 -3.66
CA ASN A 402 21.16 -10.79 -2.51
C ASN A 402 20.97 -9.28 -2.75
N LYS A 403 19.79 -8.76 -2.37
CA LYS A 403 19.43 -7.35 -2.57
C LYS A 403 20.42 -6.38 -1.91
N LYS A 404 20.94 -6.69 -0.72
CA LYS A 404 21.92 -5.84 -0.04
C LYS A 404 23.18 -5.65 -0.89
N ALA A 405 23.72 -6.73 -1.45
CA ALA A 405 24.90 -6.65 -2.30
C ALA A 405 24.61 -5.92 -3.62
N LEU A 406 23.47 -6.20 -4.26
CA LEU A 406 23.09 -5.61 -5.55
C LEU A 406 22.83 -4.09 -5.47
N PHE A 407 22.12 -3.63 -4.44
CA PHE A 407 21.70 -2.23 -4.35
C PHE A 407 22.60 -1.38 -3.45
N ASN A 408 23.22 -1.98 -2.42
CA ASN A 408 24.00 -1.25 -1.41
C ASN A 408 25.49 -1.61 -1.44
N GLY A 409 25.90 -2.57 -2.27
CA GLY A 409 27.29 -3.05 -2.39
C GLY A 409 27.71 -4.00 -1.27
N VAL A 410 29.01 -4.33 -1.27
CA VAL A 410 29.61 -5.28 -0.33
C VAL A 410 30.61 -4.59 0.60
N ALA A 411 30.53 -4.87 1.90
CA ALA A 411 31.49 -4.44 2.91
C ALA A 411 32.30 -5.65 3.44
N ILE A 412 33.62 -5.63 3.22
CA ILE A 412 34.51 -6.68 3.70
C ILE A 412 35.02 -6.37 5.11
N VAL A 413 34.63 -7.22 6.07
CA VAL A 413 35.07 -7.11 7.47
C VAL A 413 36.54 -7.49 7.59
N ARG A 414 37.33 -6.59 8.19
CA ARG A 414 38.74 -6.84 8.52
C ARG A 414 38.91 -7.12 10.02
N PRO A 415 39.87 -7.97 10.41
CA PRO A 415 40.25 -8.13 11.81
C PRO A 415 40.67 -6.79 12.43
N SER A 416 40.36 -6.58 13.71
CA SER A 416 40.88 -5.43 14.45
C SER A 416 42.35 -5.64 14.78
N ASP A 417 43.20 -4.65 14.52
CA ASP A 417 44.63 -4.67 14.89
C ASP A 417 44.85 -4.81 16.41
N ILE A 418 43.87 -4.44 17.23
CA ILE A 418 43.96 -4.52 18.69
C ILE A 418 43.77 -5.96 19.16
N LEU A 419 42.83 -6.69 18.55
CA LEU A 419 42.45 -8.04 18.97
C LEU A 419 43.05 -9.13 18.08
N ASN A 420 43.66 -8.76 16.94
CA ASN A 420 44.00 -9.64 15.83
C ASN A 420 42.84 -10.56 15.38
N LYS A 421 41.61 -10.12 15.64
CA LYS A 421 40.35 -10.79 15.27
C LYS A 421 39.20 -9.79 15.25
N SER A 422 38.11 -10.14 14.58
CA SER A 422 36.82 -9.50 14.78
C SER A 422 35.97 -10.39 15.69
N ARG A 423 35.20 -9.79 16.60
CA ARG A 423 34.19 -10.54 17.39
C ARG A 423 32.97 -10.96 16.56
N ARG A 424 32.87 -10.45 15.32
CA ARG A 424 31.82 -10.76 14.36
C ARG A 424 32.30 -11.70 13.26
N ILE A 425 33.36 -12.47 13.52
CA ILE A 425 33.83 -13.54 12.64
C ILE A 425 33.86 -14.82 13.47
N ASP A 426 33.21 -15.88 12.97
CA ASP A 426 33.17 -17.19 13.62
C ASP A 426 34.49 -17.98 13.46
N GLU A 427 34.53 -19.18 14.02
CA GLU A 427 35.71 -20.06 13.94
C GLU A 427 35.99 -20.54 12.51
N GLN A 428 34.97 -20.56 11.66
CA GLN A 428 35.04 -20.96 10.26
C GLN A 428 35.47 -19.79 9.34
N GLY A 429 35.59 -18.58 9.87
CA GLY A 429 35.99 -17.37 9.14
C GLY A 429 34.86 -16.65 8.42
N TYR A 430 33.60 -16.87 8.82
CA TYR A 430 32.41 -16.24 8.28
C TYR A 430 31.94 -15.10 9.19
N TYR A 431 31.40 -14.05 8.59
CA TYR A 431 30.78 -12.95 9.31
C TYR A 431 29.51 -13.42 10.04
N ILE A 432 29.36 -12.98 11.29
CA ILE A 432 28.14 -13.16 12.08
C ILE A 432 27.46 -11.80 12.25
N GLU A 433 26.25 -11.67 11.70
CA GLU A 433 25.40 -10.49 11.88
C GLU A 433 25.03 -10.33 13.36
N PRO A 434 25.07 -9.11 13.93
CA PRO A 434 24.57 -8.87 15.28
C PRO A 434 23.11 -9.30 15.41
N GLU A 435 22.84 -10.09 16.44
CA GLU A 435 21.46 -10.43 16.81
C GLU A 435 20.74 -9.17 17.30
N ILE A 436 19.73 -8.71 16.56
CA ILE A 436 18.87 -7.59 16.95
C ILE A 436 17.54 -8.07 17.54
N GLN A 437 17.17 -9.33 17.31
CA GLN A 437 15.86 -9.87 17.63
C GLN A 437 15.54 -9.80 19.12
N SER A 438 16.41 -10.31 20.01
CA SER A 438 16.23 -10.19 21.46
C SER A 438 16.12 -8.75 21.98
N SER A 439 16.62 -7.76 21.24
CA SER A 439 16.47 -6.35 21.60
C SER A 439 15.14 -5.75 21.14
N LEU A 440 14.46 -6.40 20.19
CA LEU A 440 13.23 -5.92 19.55
C LEU A 440 11.99 -6.73 19.91
N GLU A 441 12.13 -7.99 20.37
CA GLU A 441 11.01 -8.93 20.56
C GLU A 441 9.84 -8.35 21.37
N ASN A 442 10.15 -7.64 22.46
CA ASN A 442 9.15 -7.02 23.35
C ASN A 442 8.50 -5.76 22.76
N PHE A 443 9.06 -5.24 21.67
CA PHE A 443 8.62 -4.04 20.96
C PHE A 443 8.10 -4.38 19.55
N SER A 444 8.13 -5.65 19.14
CA SER A 444 7.70 -6.11 17.83
C SER A 444 6.43 -6.95 17.96
N LEU A 445 5.91 -7.41 16.82
CA LEU A 445 4.79 -8.36 16.78
C LEU A 445 5.14 -9.73 17.37
N GLU A 446 6.41 -9.99 17.69
CA GLU A 446 6.85 -11.23 18.35
C GLU A 446 6.28 -11.35 19.77
N ALA A 447 5.94 -10.24 20.43
CA ALA A 447 5.22 -10.24 21.70
C ALA A 447 3.81 -10.87 21.61
N PHE A 448 3.31 -11.13 20.40
CA PHE A 448 2.05 -11.80 20.10
C PHE A 448 2.25 -13.21 19.54
N PHE A 449 3.47 -13.76 19.59
CA PHE A 449 3.70 -15.16 19.25
C PHE A 449 3.28 -16.06 20.41
N THR A 450 2.75 -17.25 20.10
CA THR A 450 2.26 -18.20 21.12
C THR A 450 3.33 -18.63 22.13
N GLU A 451 4.59 -18.56 21.73
CA GLU A 451 5.78 -18.87 22.51
C GLU A 451 6.30 -17.70 23.37
N ALA A 452 5.78 -16.48 23.20
CA ALA A 452 6.20 -15.32 23.98
C ALA A 452 5.68 -15.37 25.43
N GLU A 453 6.48 -14.88 26.37
CA GLU A 453 6.15 -14.91 27.81
C GLU A 453 4.83 -14.17 28.12
N ASP A 454 4.62 -13.02 27.47
CA ASP A 454 3.47 -12.14 27.69
C ASP A 454 2.32 -12.36 26.67
N TYR A 455 2.35 -13.44 25.86
CA TYR A 455 1.37 -13.69 24.79
C TYR A 455 -0.09 -13.57 25.26
N ALA A 456 -0.47 -14.32 26.30
CA ALA A 456 -1.85 -14.36 26.79
C ALA A 456 -2.31 -12.99 27.30
N THR A 457 -1.41 -12.27 28.00
CA THR A 457 -1.68 -10.92 28.51
C THR A 457 -1.88 -9.93 27.36
N ASN A 458 -1.01 -9.97 26.34
CA ASN A 458 -1.08 -9.07 25.19
C ASN A 458 -2.37 -9.28 24.38
N ILE A 459 -2.77 -10.53 24.15
CA ILE A 459 -4.03 -10.87 23.48
C ILE A 459 -5.23 -10.38 24.30
N GLU A 460 -5.27 -10.68 25.60
CA GLU A 460 -6.36 -10.25 26.47
C GLU A 460 -6.49 -8.72 26.50
N VAL A 461 -5.37 -8.00 26.63
CA VAL A 461 -5.36 -6.53 26.65
C VAL A 461 -5.85 -5.98 25.30
N MET A 462 -5.39 -6.53 24.18
CA MET A 462 -5.79 -6.09 22.85
C MET A 462 -7.30 -6.31 22.61
N GLU A 463 -7.81 -7.52 22.87
CA GLU A 463 -9.23 -7.84 22.69
C GLU A 463 -10.12 -7.04 23.63
N THR A 464 -9.75 -6.94 24.91
CA THR A 464 -10.49 -6.14 25.89
C THR A 464 -10.49 -4.67 25.51
N SER A 465 -9.36 -4.15 25.01
CA SER A 465 -9.27 -2.75 24.55
C SER A 465 -10.20 -2.51 23.36
N ARG A 466 -10.22 -3.43 22.38
CA ARG A 466 -11.12 -3.36 21.22
C ARG A 466 -12.59 -3.36 21.64
N GLU A 467 -13.01 -4.33 22.45
CA GLU A 467 -14.41 -4.44 22.89
C GLU A 467 -14.83 -3.24 23.75
N THR A 468 -13.96 -2.80 24.67
CA THR A 468 -14.20 -1.63 25.51
C THR A 468 -14.31 -0.34 24.67
N PHE A 469 -13.52 -0.22 23.59
CA PHE A 469 -13.61 0.90 22.68
C PHE A 469 -14.95 0.91 21.93
N LEU A 470 -15.39 -0.25 21.42
CA LEU A 470 -16.70 -0.40 20.78
C LEU A 470 -17.87 -0.12 21.75
N ASP A 471 -17.79 -0.60 22.99
CA ASP A 471 -18.79 -0.35 24.02
C ASP A 471 -18.88 1.13 24.37
N SER A 472 -17.73 1.80 24.53
CA SER A 472 -17.68 3.24 24.78
C SER A 472 -18.23 4.04 23.60
N TYR A 473 -17.91 3.65 22.36
CA TYR A 473 -18.44 4.28 21.16
C TYR A 473 -19.96 4.11 21.06
N TYR A 474 -20.47 2.89 21.25
CA TYR A 474 -21.90 2.59 21.26
C TYR A 474 -22.64 3.38 22.35
N PHE A 475 -22.05 3.48 23.54
CA PHE A 475 -22.59 4.29 24.63
C PHE A 475 -22.83 5.74 24.18
N ILE A 476 -21.87 6.35 23.48
CA ILE A 476 -21.95 7.75 23.06
C ILE A 476 -23.05 7.95 22.01
N ILE A 477 -23.23 6.99 21.08
CA ILE A 477 -24.38 6.97 20.17
C ILE A 477 -25.69 6.96 20.97
N GLY A 478 -25.82 6.02 21.90
CA GLY A 478 -26.99 5.84 22.76
C GLY A 478 -27.34 7.09 23.56
N TYR A 479 -26.32 7.68 24.20
CA TYR A 479 -26.45 8.90 25.00
C TYR A 479 -26.89 10.09 24.13
N ASN A 480 -26.24 10.31 22.99
CA ASN A 480 -26.62 11.40 22.07
C ASN A 480 -28.04 11.23 21.53
N TYR A 481 -28.45 9.99 21.21
CA TYR A 481 -29.82 9.68 20.83
C TYR A 481 -30.81 9.97 21.96
N ALA A 482 -30.47 9.62 23.20
CA ALA A 482 -31.30 9.95 24.36
C ALA A 482 -31.52 11.47 24.48
N ILE A 483 -30.48 12.28 24.33
CA ILE A 483 -30.57 13.74 24.35
C ILE A 483 -31.52 14.25 23.26
N ASP A 484 -31.35 13.76 22.02
CA ASP A 484 -32.20 14.17 20.89
C ASP A 484 -33.68 13.86 21.16
N ARG A 485 -33.98 12.66 21.69
CA ARG A 485 -35.36 12.27 22.01
C ARG A 485 -35.93 13.03 23.19
N ILE A 486 -35.17 13.26 24.25
CA ILE A 486 -35.60 14.05 25.42
C ILE A 486 -35.89 15.49 25.00
N ALA A 487 -34.98 16.11 24.24
CA ALA A 487 -35.14 17.47 23.73
C ALA A 487 -36.42 17.62 22.89
N ALA A 488 -36.70 16.63 22.03
CA ALA A 488 -37.88 16.61 21.18
C ALA A 488 -39.19 16.34 21.95
N VAL A 489 -39.23 15.31 22.81
CA VAL A 489 -40.47 14.90 23.52
C VAL A 489 -40.91 15.96 24.53
N TYR A 490 -39.96 16.63 25.19
CA TYR A 490 -40.25 17.57 26.27
C TYR A 490 -40.16 19.05 25.87
N ASP A 491 -39.94 19.34 24.59
CA ASP A 491 -39.81 20.67 23.97
C ASP A 491 -38.68 21.54 24.58
N VAL A 492 -37.50 20.96 24.75
CA VAL A 492 -36.30 21.66 25.27
C VAL A 492 -35.11 21.45 24.33
N PRO A 493 -35.09 22.08 23.14
CA PRO A 493 -34.01 21.92 22.16
C PRO A 493 -32.64 22.36 22.70
N GLU A 494 -32.59 23.25 23.70
CA GLU A 494 -31.35 23.71 24.30
C GLU A 494 -30.53 22.58 24.94
N LEU A 495 -31.14 21.43 25.25
CA LEU A 495 -30.46 20.25 25.80
C LEU A 495 -29.45 19.63 24.84
N GLU A 496 -29.50 19.91 23.54
CA GLU A 496 -28.51 19.44 22.57
C GLU A 496 -27.07 19.85 22.94
N VAL A 497 -26.89 20.90 23.74
CA VAL A 497 -25.58 21.30 24.27
C VAL A 497 -24.88 20.21 25.10
N PHE A 498 -25.63 19.25 25.65
CA PHE A 498 -25.09 18.16 26.46
C PHE A 498 -24.59 16.97 25.62
N LYS A 499 -24.74 17.01 24.29
CA LYS A 499 -24.25 15.95 23.40
C LYS A 499 -22.73 15.87 23.42
N MET A 500 -22.24 14.66 23.22
CA MET A 500 -20.81 14.36 23.11
C MET A 500 -20.36 14.34 21.66
N SER A 501 -19.13 14.78 21.40
CA SER A 501 -18.51 14.62 20.08
C SER A 501 -18.25 13.14 19.80
N ILE A 502 -18.78 12.65 18.69
CA ILE A 502 -18.54 11.28 18.21
C ILE A 502 -17.52 11.23 17.07
N GLU A 503 -17.43 12.31 16.29
CA GLU A 503 -16.55 12.42 15.12
C GLU A 503 -15.09 12.16 15.49
N GLU A 504 -14.61 12.72 16.61
CA GLU A 504 -13.23 12.50 17.07
C GLU A 504 -12.96 11.01 17.40
N LEU A 505 -13.95 10.29 17.90
CA LEU A 505 -13.81 8.85 18.17
C LEU A 505 -13.81 8.06 16.86
N SER A 506 -14.69 8.40 15.91
CA SER A 506 -14.75 7.78 14.58
C SER A 506 -13.42 7.97 13.82
N ASP A 507 -12.87 9.19 13.83
CA ASP A 507 -11.59 9.50 13.17
C ASP A 507 -10.43 8.69 13.75
N ARG A 508 -10.39 8.53 15.08
CA ARG A 508 -9.39 7.70 15.77
C ARG A 508 -9.52 6.23 15.41
N ILE A 509 -10.73 5.71 15.32
CA ILE A 509 -10.95 4.32 14.89
C ILE A 509 -10.51 4.12 13.44
N ASP A 510 -10.87 5.04 12.55
CA ASP A 510 -10.45 4.98 11.14
C ASP A 510 -8.92 5.09 11.01
N ALA A 511 -8.27 5.91 11.83
CA ALA A 511 -6.81 6.00 11.88
C ALA A 511 -6.16 4.68 12.32
N PHE A 512 -6.64 4.06 13.41
CA PHE A 512 -6.16 2.75 13.85
C PHE A 512 -6.35 1.68 12.77
N ASN A 513 -7.55 1.61 12.18
CA ASN A 513 -7.88 0.66 11.10
C ASN A 513 -7.02 0.88 9.84
N ALA A 514 -6.48 2.08 9.61
CA ALA A 514 -5.58 2.38 8.52
C ALA A 514 -4.12 1.99 8.81
N LEU A 515 -3.69 2.06 10.08
CA LEU A 515 -2.31 1.75 10.47
C LEU A 515 -1.96 0.26 10.32
N VAL A 516 -2.91 -0.64 10.61
CA VAL A 516 -2.67 -2.09 10.54
C VAL A 516 -2.28 -2.55 9.13
N PRO A 517 -3.05 -2.26 8.06
CA PRO A 517 -2.63 -2.62 6.70
C PRO A 517 -1.30 -1.98 6.28
N VAL A 518 -1.03 -0.75 6.71
CA VAL A 518 0.23 -0.07 6.40
C VAL A 518 1.42 -0.77 7.04
N LEU A 519 1.29 -1.22 8.30
CA LEU A 519 2.32 -2.04 8.95
C LEU A 519 2.47 -3.39 8.24
N TYR A 520 1.38 -4.06 7.87
CA TYR A 520 1.42 -5.31 7.11
C TYR A 520 2.21 -5.15 5.81
N ARG A 521 1.89 -4.12 5.02
CA ARG A 521 2.62 -3.81 3.78
C ARG A 521 4.10 -3.52 4.06
N ARG A 522 4.40 -2.74 5.10
CA ARG A 522 5.77 -2.43 5.48
C ARG A 522 6.58 -3.69 5.78
N ILE A 523 6.02 -4.63 6.54
CA ILE A 523 6.68 -5.92 6.84
C ILE A 523 6.86 -6.73 5.56
N LYS A 524 5.83 -6.83 4.72
CA LYS A 524 5.86 -7.58 3.45
C LYS A 524 6.92 -7.05 2.49
N ASP A 525 7.06 -5.72 2.40
CA ASP A 525 7.99 -5.06 1.48
C ASP A 525 9.45 -5.08 2.00
N THR A 526 9.66 -5.34 3.29
CA THR A 526 11.00 -5.41 3.91
C THR A 526 11.68 -6.74 3.56
N ASP A 527 12.93 -6.71 3.10
CA ASP A 527 13.68 -7.92 2.77
C ASP A 527 14.30 -8.56 4.01
N TYR A 528 13.52 -9.41 4.68
CA TYR A 528 13.97 -10.20 5.83
C TYR A 528 14.94 -11.31 5.43
N SER A 529 16.05 -11.46 6.18
CA SER A 529 16.90 -12.65 6.11
C SER A 529 16.15 -13.91 6.60
N ASP A 530 15.33 -13.75 7.64
CA ASP A 530 14.47 -14.82 8.18
C ASP A 530 13.05 -14.69 7.62
N LYS A 531 12.74 -15.50 6.60
CA LYS A 531 11.42 -15.51 5.96
C LYS A 531 10.33 -16.14 6.84
N GLU A 532 10.69 -17.01 7.79
CA GLU A 532 9.72 -17.59 8.73
C GLU A 532 9.25 -16.53 9.73
N LEU A 533 10.19 -15.76 10.28
CA LEU A 533 9.87 -14.62 11.15
C LEU A 533 8.95 -13.62 10.44
N GLN A 534 9.29 -13.25 9.20
CA GLN A 534 8.47 -12.35 8.39
C GLN A 534 7.04 -12.88 8.23
N ALA A 535 6.89 -14.17 7.86
CA ALA A 535 5.59 -14.80 7.69
C ALA A 535 4.78 -14.84 9.00
N LYS A 536 5.40 -15.20 10.13
CA LYS A 536 4.74 -15.20 11.44
C LYS A 536 4.23 -13.81 11.85
N LYS A 537 5.04 -12.76 11.63
CA LYS A 537 4.64 -11.37 11.91
C LYS A 537 3.42 -10.94 11.07
N LEU A 538 3.41 -11.30 9.77
CA LEU A 538 2.27 -11.02 8.89
C LEU A 538 1.01 -11.76 9.35
N GLN A 539 1.15 -13.01 9.78
CA GLN A 539 0.06 -13.83 10.31
C GLN A 539 -0.53 -13.22 11.60
N VAL A 540 0.30 -12.74 12.53
CA VAL A 540 -0.16 -12.04 13.75
C VAL A 540 -1.08 -10.87 13.42
N LEU A 541 -0.74 -10.05 12.42
CA LEU A 541 -1.60 -8.92 12.02
C LEU A 541 -2.94 -9.39 11.47
N GLN A 542 -2.96 -10.52 10.76
CA GLN A 542 -4.18 -11.10 10.23
C GLN A 542 -5.00 -11.81 11.31
N ASP A 543 -4.40 -12.44 12.31
CA ASP A 543 -5.17 -13.19 13.31
C ASP A 543 -5.70 -12.29 14.42
N HIS A 544 -4.92 -11.29 14.83
CA HIS A 544 -5.17 -10.56 16.07
C HIS A 544 -5.60 -9.11 15.84
N PHE A 545 -5.07 -8.44 14.81
CA PHE A 545 -5.29 -7.01 14.56
C PHE A 545 -6.43 -6.75 13.55
N GLN A 546 -7.57 -7.36 13.79
CA GLN A 546 -8.78 -7.14 12.99
C GLN A 546 -9.30 -5.69 13.12
N PRO A 547 -9.89 -5.12 12.04
CA PRO A 547 -10.48 -3.79 12.09
C PRO A 547 -11.53 -3.65 13.19
N VAL A 548 -11.59 -2.47 13.81
CA VAL A 548 -12.65 -2.12 14.75
C VAL A 548 -13.89 -1.71 13.97
N GLU A 549 -14.87 -2.62 13.90
CA GLU A 549 -16.09 -2.50 13.10
C GLU A 549 -17.16 -1.59 13.74
N TYR A 550 -16.90 -0.28 13.73
CA TYR A 550 -17.80 0.69 14.38
C TYR A 550 -18.92 1.20 13.47
N LYS A 551 -18.74 1.16 12.14
CA LYS A 551 -19.67 1.76 11.16
C LYS A 551 -21.01 1.02 11.07
N ALA A 552 -21.02 -0.26 11.44
CA ALA A 552 -22.23 -1.07 11.51
C ALA A 552 -23.01 -0.88 12.82
N LEU A 553 -22.44 -0.19 13.82
CA LEU A 553 -23.10 0.00 15.11
C LEU A 553 -24.27 0.98 14.99
N ALA A 554 -25.46 0.48 15.29
CA ALA A 554 -26.68 1.26 15.36
C ALA A 554 -27.55 0.78 16.52
N ILE A 555 -28.32 1.71 17.11
CA ILE A 555 -29.32 1.36 18.11
C ILE A 555 -30.43 0.56 17.41
N PRO A 556 -30.80 -0.65 17.90
CA PRO A 556 -31.87 -1.45 17.33
C PRO A 556 -33.22 -0.71 17.25
N GLU A 557 -33.98 -0.92 16.17
CA GLU A 557 -35.27 -0.22 15.97
C GLU A 557 -36.33 -0.57 17.02
N ASP A 558 -36.30 -1.79 17.55
CA ASP A 558 -37.16 -2.20 18.66
C ASP A 558 -36.78 -1.51 19.97
N HIS A 559 -35.49 -1.28 20.22
CA HIS A 559 -35.02 -0.46 21.34
C HIS A 559 -35.51 0.98 21.19
N LYS A 560 -35.39 1.58 19.99
CA LYS A 560 -35.90 2.94 19.72
C LYS A 560 -37.40 3.06 20.00
N LYS A 561 -38.22 2.08 19.61
CA LYS A 561 -39.66 2.07 19.90
C LYS A 561 -39.97 2.01 21.40
N GLN A 562 -39.28 1.13 22.13
CA GLN A 562 -39.45 1.01 23.59
C GLN A 562 -39.04 2.30 24.31
N ILE A 563 -38.06 3.02 23.77
CA ILE A 563 -37.63 4.31 24.32
C ILE A 563 -38.73 5.37 24.19
N GLU A 564 -39.47 5.42 23.08
CA GLU A 564 -40.63 6.32 22.96
C GLU A 564 -41.67 6.05 24.05
N GLU A 565 -42.01 4.78 24.30
CA GLU A 565 -42.96 4.39 25.33
C GLU A 565 -42.48 4.75 26.75
N LEU A 566 -41.17 4.65 26.99
CA LEU A 566 -40.55 5.02 28.27
C LEU A 566 -40.49 6.55 28.43
N LEU A 567 -40.36 7.33 27.36
CA LEU A 567 -40.37 8.79 27.47
C LEU A 567 -41.76 9.36 27.77
N GLU A 568 -42.84 8.63 27.52
CA GLU A 568 -44.17 9.04 27.95
C GLU A 568 -44.28 9.19 29.47
N ASP A 569 -44.93 10.26 29.94
CA ASP A 569 -45.19 10.52 31.36
C ASP A 569 -43.95 10.35 32.28
N PHE A 570 -42.76 10.66 31.75
CA PHE A 570 -41.48 10.56 32.43
C PHE A 570 -41.17 9.15 32.97
N LYS A 571 -41.77 8.08 32.41
CA LYS A 571 -41.56 6.70 32.88
C LYS A 571 -40.08 6.31 32.90
N ALA A 572 -39.30 6.77 31.92
CA ALA A 572 -37.87 6.56 31.74
C ALA A 572 -37.03 6.98 32.94
N PHE A 573 -37.48 8.00 33.68
CA PHE A 573 -36.74 8.59 34.79
C PHE A 573 -37.26 8.12 36.16
N LYS A 574 -38.19 7.17 36.18
CA LYS A 574 -38.63 6.53 37.42
C LYS A 574 -37.66 5.41 37.81
N PRO A 575 -37.42 5.18 39.12
CA PRO A 575 -36.47 4.18 39.60
C PRO A 575 -36.66 2.79 38.97
N GLU A 576 -37.91 2.37 38.75
CA GLU A 576 -38.24 1.06 38.17
C GLU A 576 -37.85 0.90 36.68
N ASN A 577 -37.61 2.00 35.95
CA ASN A 577 -37.26 1.97 34.53
C ASN A 577 -35.91 2.64 34.19
N ALA A 578 -35.26 3.29 35.16
CA ALA A 578 -34.03 4.05 34.92
C ALA A 578 -32.92 3.17 34.30
N ASP A 579 -32.74 1.96 34.81
CA ASP A 579 -31.78 0.99 34.27
C ASP A 579 -32.22 0.46 32.91
N ARG A 580 -33.52 0.26 32.69
CA ARG A 580 -34.07 -0.20 31.40
C ARG A 580 -33.85 0.83 30.30
N PHE A 581 -34.16 2.10 30.57
CA PHE A 581 -33.95 3.21 29.65
C PHE A 581 -32.47 3.33 29.25
N TYR A 582 -31.59 3.19 30.25
CA TYR A 582 -30.15 3.21 30.04
C TYR A 582 -29.64 2.00 29.23
N ASN A 583 -30.01 0.78 29.62
CA ASN A 583 -29.51 -0.44 28.97
C ASN A 583 -29.96 -0.56 27.51
N LEU A 584 -31.18 -0.13 27.18
CA LEU A 584 -31.68 -0.16 25.81
C LEU A 584 -30.86 0.72 24.85
N LEU A 585 -30.31 1.84 25.33
CA LEU A 585 -29.59 2.81 24.51
C LEU A 585 -28.07 2.66 24.59
N CYS A 586 -27.54 2.48 25.81
CA CYS A 586 -26.12 2.66 26.11
C CYS A 586 -25.37 1.34 26.34
N THR A 587 -26.04 0.19 26.26
CA THR A 587 -25.40 -1.14 26.35
C THR A 587 -25.48 -1.83 25.00
N ARG A 588 -24.31 -2.17 24.43
CA ARG A 588 -24.23 -2.85 23.15
C ARG A 588 -24.92 -4.22 23.25
N PRO A 589 -25.87 -4.56 22.35
CA PRO A 589 -26.44 -5.90 22.30
C PRO A 589 -25.31 -6.88 21.99
N LYS A 590 -25.12 -7.90 22.83
CA LYS A 590 -24.23 -9.00 22.49
C LYS A 590 -24.93 -9.86 21.44
N THR A 591 -24.30 -10.07 20.30
CA THR A 591 -24.72 -11.09 19.34
C THR A 591 -24.64 -12.45 20.02
N GLU A 592 -25.78 -13.12 20.21
CA GLU A 592 -25.78 -14.54 20.53
C GLU A 592 -25.28 -15.30 19.29
N GLY A 593 -23.98 -15.59 19.25
CA GLY A 593 -23.40 -16.40 18.18
C GLY A 593 -21.94 -16.11 17.91
N GLU A 594 -21.05 -16.46 18.84
CA GLU A 594 -19.68 -16.92 18.58
C GLU A 594 -19.16 -17.54 19.88
N GLY A 595 -19.54 -18.80 20.04
CA GLY A 595 -19.29 -19.64 21.20
C GLY A 595 -19.68 -21.06 20.82
N ALA A 596 -18.90 -21.64 19.91
CA ALA A 596 -18.88 -23.06 19.60
C ALA A 596 -17.43 -23.51 19.52
#